data_AF-A0A7S2XM86-F1
#
_entry.id   AF-A0A7S2XM86-F1
#
_cell.length_a   1.000
_cell.length_b   1.000
_cell.length_c   1.000
_cell.angle_alpha   90.00
_cell.angle_beta   90.00
_cell.angle_gamma   90.00
#
_symmetry.space_group_name_H-M   'P 1'
#
loop_
_entity.id
_entity.type
_entity.pdbx_description
1 polymer ?
#
loop_
_entity_poly.entity_id
_entity_poly.type
_entity_poly.pdbx_seq_one_letter_code
_entity_poly.pdbx_strand_id
1 'polypeptide(L)'
;DILETTLTTALLNGGLSPYSAVVQPSENGGAVAVISMKQGYVVAHTWPDHNYVGLEIHLWAQFAKLETIKSSLLEAVGSTKGPWSTYRIVAGGMLGTENWKEVQSTIGPRPIQSRDCEANISGPDDTTIGTVMEETLSIIEMNDNAPVLVLCGDSSKGSCRTL
;
A
#
# COMPACT_ATOMS: atom_id res chain seq x y z
N ASP A 1 18.54 3.44 -0.19
CA ASP A 1 18.45 4.86 0.26
C ASP A 1 18.35 4.93 1.81
N ILE A 2 18.65 6.07 2.47
CA ILE A 2 18.46 6.22 3.94
C ILE A 2 16.96 6.21 4.29
N LEU A 3 16.14 6.89 3.49
CA LEU A 3 14.68 6.95 3.68
C LEU A 3 14.08 5.55 3.59
N GLU A 4 14.44 4.81 2.54
CA GLU A 4 14.05 3.42 2.33
C GLU A 4 14.42 2.52 3.51
N THR A 5 15.71 2.52 3.91
CA THR A 5 16.20 1.69 5.02
C THR A 5 15.45 2.00 6.33
N THR A 6 15.21 3.29 6.58
CA THR A 6 14.52 3.75 7.79
C THR A 6 13.08 3.24 7.84
N LEU A 7 12.33 3.42 6.76
CA LEU A 7 10.93 3.03 6.69
C LEU A 7 10.74 1.51 6.62
N THR A 8 11.55 0.80 5.83
CA THR A 8 11.50 -0.67 5.75
C THR A 8 11.80 -1.32 7.10
N THR A 9 12.79 -0.81 7.84
CA THR A 9 13.09 -1.28 9.21
C THR A 9 11.91 -1.06 10.15
N ALA A 10 11.28 0.11 10.09
CA ALA A 10 10.11 0.42 10.91
C ALA A 10 8.93 -0.52 10.60
N LEU A 11 8.70 -0.84 9.33
CA LEU A 11 7.64 -1.76 8.90
C LEU A 11 7.92 -3.20 9.32
N LEU A 12 9.17 -3.66 9.22
CA LEU A 12 9.59 -4.97 9.74
C LEU A 12 9.36 -5.08 11.25
N ASN A 13 9.74 -4.05 12.01
CA ASN A 13 9.52 -4.00 13.46
C ASN A 13 8.01 -3.95 13.81
N GLY A 14 7.20 -3.35 12.95
CA GLY A 14 5.73 -3.40 13.02
C GLY A 14 5.12 -4.76 12.67
N GLY A 15 5.94 -5.75 12.33
CA GLY A 15 5.54 -7.10 11.97
C GLY A 15 4.88 -7.19 10.58
N LEU A 16 5.24 -6.30 9.67
CA LEU A 16 4.88 -6.39 8.25
C LEU A 16 6.00 -7.02 7.44
N SER A 17 5.70 -7.34 6.18
CA SER A 17 6.62 -8.05 5.28
C SER A 17 6.86 -7.22 4.01
N PRO A 18 7.69 -6.16 4.09
CA PRO A 18 8.13 -5.43 2.89
C PRO A 18 8.97 -6.36 2.00
N TYR A 19 8.79 -6.26 0.68
CA TYR A 19 9.53 -7.06 -0.30
C TYR A 19 10.13 -6.25 -1.45
N SER A 20 9.67 -5.03 -1.68
CA SER A 20 10.22 -4.13 -2.71
C SER A 20 10.10 -2.69 -2.25
N ALA A 21 11.05 -1.85 -2.66
CA ALA A 21 11.01 -0.42 -2.45
C ALA A 21 11.59 0.31 -3.65
N VAL A 22 10.91 1.37 -4.08
CA VAL A 22 11.38 2.28 -5.12
C VAL A 22 11.48 3.66 -4.52
N VAL A 23 12.61 4.33 -4.72
CA VAL A 23 12.83 5.71 -4.27
C VAL A 23 13.22 6.56 -5.45
N GLN A 24 12.43 7.61 -5.70
CA GLN A 24 12.69 8.57 -6.74
C GLN A 24 12.94 9.95 -6.15
N PRO A 25 14.02 10.64 -6.56
CA PRO A 25 14.21 12.02 -6.20
C PRO A 25 13.10 12.88 -6.82
N SER A 26 12.64 13.87 -6.06
CA SER A 26 11.74 14.91 -6.54
C SER A 26 12.55 16.13 -6.99
N GLU A 27 12.05 16.87 -7.99
CA GLU A 27 12.70 18.07 -8.53
C GLU A 27 13.05 19.12 -7.46
N ASN A 28 12.31 19.15 -6.34
CA ASN A 28 12.52 20.10 -5.25
C ASN A 28 13.45 19.57 -4.13
N GLY A 29 14.35 18.63 -4.45
CA GLY A 29 15.31 18.07 -3.48
C GLY A 29 14.72 17.07 -2.47
N GLY A 30 13.43 16.78 -2.58
CA GLY A 30 12.75 15.71 -1.83
C GLY A 30 12.86 14.35 -2.51
N ALA A 31 12.04 13.40 -2.05
CA ALA A 31 11.94 12.06 -2.62
C ALA A 31 10.53 11.50 -2.44
N VAL A 32 10.13 10.63 -3.38
CA VAL A 32 8.97 9.76 -3.26
C VAL A 32 9.48 8.34 -3.10
N ALA A 33 9.16 7.71 -1.97
CA ALA A 33 9.44 6.30 -1.73
C ALA A 33 8.15 5.51 -1.73
N VAL A 34 8.08 4.43 -2.52
CA VAL A 34 6.99 3.46 -2.49
C VAL A 34 7.53 2.13 -2.00
N ILE A 35 7.00 1.64 -0.88
CA ILE A 35 7.41 0.39 -0.24
C ILE A 35 6.25 -0.58 -0.34
N SER A 36 6.45 -1.64 -1.11
CA SER A 36 5.47 -2.71 -1.30
C SER A 36 5.66 -3.80 -0.26
N MET A 37 4.55 -4.26 0.30
CA MET A 37 4.50 -5.21 1.40
C MET A 37 3.43 -6.26 1.13
N LYS A 38 3.60 -7.45 1.70
CA LYS A 38 2.59 -8.53 1.59
C LYS A 38 1.20 -8.06 2.00
N GLN A 39 1.12 -7.19 3.00
CA GLN A 39 -0.13 -6.73 3.61
C GLN A 39 -0.67 -5.42 3.00
N GLY A 40 0.09 -4.77 2.11
CA GLY A 40 -0.23 -3.42 1.66
C GLY A 40 0.94 -2.69 1.00
N TYR A 41 0.85 -1.38 0.91
CA TYR A 41 1.97 -0.52 0.53
C TYR A 41 2.03 0.72 1.43
N VAL A 42 3.22 1.31 1.50
CA VAL A 42 3.45 2.62 2.09
C VAL A 42 4.05 3.53 1.04
N VAL A 43 3.51 4.74 0.92
CA VAL A 43 4.11 5.82 0.13
C VAL A 43 4.61 6.90 1.07
N ALA A 44 5.83 7.37 0.87
CA ALA A 44 6.40 8.50 1.58
C ALA A 44 6.79 9.59 0.59
N HIS A 45 6.25 10.78 0.77
CA HIS A 45 6.65 11.98 0.04
C HIS A 45 7.40 12.92 0.98
N THR A 46 8.64 13.28 0.67
CA THR A 46 9.45 14.17 1.50
C THR A 46 9.60 15.55 0.88
N TRP A 47 9.54 16.58 1.74
CA TRP A 47 9.83 17.97 1.40
C TRP A 47 10.82 18.54 2.42
N PRO A 48 12.15 18.37 2.19
CA PRO A 48 13.18 18.75 3.14
C PRO A 48 13.12 20.22 3.55
N ASP A 49 12.85 21.12 2.61
CA ASP A 49 12.74 22.58 2.85
C ASP A 49 11.65 22.96 3.86
N HIS A 50 10.67 22.07 4.07
CA HIS A 50 9.58 22.25 5.01
C HIS A 50 9.69 21.34 6.25
N ASN A 51 10.74 20.53 6.36
CA ASN A 51 10.86 19.46 7.35
C ASN A 51 9.58 18.59 7.42
N TYR A 52 8.99 18.30 6.25
CA TYR A 52 7.69 17.64 6.14
C TYR A 52 7.79 16.31 5.39
N VAL A 53 7.02 15.34 5.87
CA VAL A 53 6.81 14.05 5.19
C VAL A 53 5.32 13.72 5.17
N GLY A 54 4.80 13.44 3.99
CA GLY A 54 3.48 12.86 3.80
C GLY A 54 3.61 11.34 3.74
N LEU A 55 2.81 10.62 4.54
CA LEU A 55 2.78 9.17 4.57
C LEU A 55 1.40 8.66 4.17
N GLU A 56 1.34 7.81 3.15
CA GLU A 56 0.16 7.03 2.82
C GLU A 56 0.37 5.59 3.25
N ILE A 57 -0.54 5.07 4.08
CA ILE A 57 -0.48 3.68 4.54
C ILE A 57 -1.73 2.99 4.01
N HIS A 58 -1.55 2.15 3.00
CA HIS A 58 -2.63 1.35 2.45
C HIS A 58 -2.41 -0.10 2.87
N LEU A 59 -3.36 -0.65 3.62
CA LEU A 59 -3.36 -2.05 3.99
C LEU A 59 -4.55 -2.72 3.29
N TRP A 60 -4.36 -3.92 2.76
CA TRP A 60 -5.44 -4.81 2.31
C TRP A 60 -5.59 -6.04 3.21
N ALA A 61 -4.61 -6.28 4.09
CA ALA A 61 -4.64 -7.29 5.14
C ALA A 61 -4.12 -6.71 6.46
N GLN A 62 -4.41 -7.37 7.58
CA GLN A 62 -3.93 -6.99 8.92
C GLN A 62 -4.26 -5.53 9.33
N PHE A 63 -5.46 -5.04 9.01
CA PHE A 63 -5.90 -3.66 9.32
C PHE A 63 -5.74 -3.26 10.80
N ALA A 64 -5.84 -4.24 11.71
CA ALA A 64 -5.65 -4.03 13.14
C ALA A 64 -4.27 -3.47 13.50
N LYS A 65 -3.26 -3.68 12.64
CA LYS A 65 -1.90 -3.17 12.86
C LYS A 65 -1.73 -1.69 12.47
N LEU A 66 -2.71 -1.04 11.85
CA LEU A 66 -2.57 0.33 11.32
C LEU A 66 -2.03 1.32 12.37
N GLU A 67 -2.54 1.25 13.60
CA GLU A 67 -2.10 2.12 14.69
C GLU A 67 -0.66 1.84 15.15
N THR A 68 -0.28 0.57 15.23
CA THR A 68 1.09 0.16 15.52
C THR A 68 2.05 0.63 14.43
N ILE A 69 1.69 0.42 13.17
CA ILE A 69 2.50 0.83 12.00
C ILE A 69 2.67 2.34 11.98
N LYS A 70 1.58 3.09 12.15
CA LYS A 70 1.62 4.56 12.24
C LYS A 70 2.59 5.01 13.32
N SER A 71 2.52 4.40 14.52
CA SER A 71 3.41 4.74 15.63
C SER A 71 4.88 4.46 15.30
N SER A 72 5.18 3.29 14.72
CA SER A 72 6.53 2.92 14.29
C SER A 72 7.08 3.84 13.20
N LEU A 73 6.26 4.24 12.23
CA LEU A 73 6.65 5.17 11.18
C LEU A 73 6.89 6.59 11.73
N LEU A 74 6.02 7.07 12.63
CA LEU A 74 6.20 8.35 13.31
C LEU A 74 7.49 8.39 14.14
N GLU A 75 7.84 7.29 14.80
CA GLU A 75 9.10 7.14 15.50
C GLU A 75 10.30 7.18 14.55
N ALA A 76 10.21 6.44 13.43
CA ALA A 76 11.27 6.37 12.44
C ALA A 76 11.58 7.73 11.79
N VAL A 77 10.56 8.57 11.59
CA VAL A 77 10.74 9.94 11.06
C VAL A 77 10.95 11.00 12.15
N GLY A 78 11.08 10.60 13.42
CA GLY A 78 11.38 11.49 14.54
C GLY A 78 10.22 12.40 14.97
N SER A 79 8.98 12.12 14.58
CA SER A 79 7.80 12.97 14.82
C SER A 79 6.88 12.47 15.94
N THR A 80 7.41 11.75 16.94
CA THR A 80 6.62 11.12 18.02
C THR A 80 5.79 12.09 18.87
N LYS A 81 6.26 13.33 19.04
CA LYS A 81 5.61 14.38 19.86
C LYS A 81 5.24 15.65 19.08
N GLY A 82 5.44 15.62 17.75
CA GLY A 82 5.29 16.80 16.88
C GLY A 82 3.85 17.04 16.41
N PRO A 83 3.58 18.17 15.73
CA PRO A 83 2.31 18.38 15.07
C PRO A 83 2.23 17.48 13.84
N TRP A 84 1.60 16.32 13.99
CA TRP A 84 1.18 15.50 12.86
C TRP A 84 -0.35 15.49 12.78
N SER A 85 -0.86 15.32 11.57
CA SER A 85 -2.28 15.12 11.31
C SER A 85 -2.48 13.75 10.67
N THR A 86 -3.61 13.12 10.95
CA THR A 86 -3.95 11.82 10.38
C THR A 86 -5.41 11.81 9.98
N TYR A 87 -5.71 11.20 8.86
CA TYR A 87 -7.05 10.82 8.48
C TYR A 87 -7.00 9.34 8.05
N ARG A 88 -8.11 8.63 8.28
CA ARG A 88 -8.23 7.22 7.93
C ARG A 88 -9.39 7.06 6.96
N ILE A 89 -9.09 6.54 5.78
CA ILE A 89 -10.10 6.09 4.83
C ILE A 89 -10.25 4.59 5.02
N VAL A 90 -11.48 4.14 5.28
CA VAL A 90 -11.81 2.72 5.34
C VAL A 90 -12.46 2.33 4.03
N ALA A 91 -11.62 1.92 3.07
CA ALA A 91 -12.08 1.15 1.91
C ALA A 91 -12.16 -0.33 2.31
N GLY A 92 -13.08 -1.10 1.71
CA GLY A 92 -13.17 -2.55 1.97
C GLY A 92 -11.84 -3.27 1.69
N GLY A 93 -11.63 -4.43 2.32
CA GLY A 93 -10.43 -5.23 2.10
C GLY A 93 -10.43 -6.01 0.78
N MET A 94 -9.24 -6.49 0.37
CA MET A 94 -9.11 -7.33 -0.81
C MET A 94 -9.51 -8.78 -0.48
N LEU A 95 -10.64 -9.22 -1.02
CA LEU A 95 -11.11 -10.59 -0.86
C LEU A 95 -10.12 -11.57 -1.51
N GLY A 96 -9.94 -12.73 -0.87
CA GLY A 96 -9.08 -13.78 -1.40
C GLY A 96 -7.59 -13.67 -1.05
N THR A 97 -7.18 -12.61 -0.34
CA THR A 97 -5.82 -12.49 0.25
C THR A 97 -5.66 -13.39 1.47
N GLU A 98 -4.43 -13.67 1.90
CA GLU A 98 -4.20 -14.48 3.10
C GLU A 98 -4.95 -13.91 4.32
N ASN A 99 -5.66 -14.76 5.07
CA ASN A 99 -6.45 -14.40 6.25
C ASN A 99 -7.65 -13.46 6.00
N TRP A 100 -8.09 -13.23 4.75
CA TRP A 100 -9.19 -12.32 4.45
C TRP A 100 -10.49 -12.63 5.23
N LYS A 101 -10.78 -13.92 5.50
CA LYS A 101 -11.96 -14.36 6.26
C LYS A 101 -11.87 -13.98 7.74
N GLU A 102 -10.71 -14.17 8.35
CA GLU A 102 -10.47 -13.76 9.74
C GLU A 102 -10.57 -12.25 9.84
N VAL A 103 -9.98 -11.53 8.89
CA VAL A 103 -10.02 -10.07 8.83
C VAL A 103 -11.44 -9.55 8.58
N GLN A 104 -12.24 -10.24 7.77
CA GLN A 104 -13.65 -9.89 7.53
C GLN A 104 -14.45 -9.85 8.83
N SER A 105 -14.18 -10.74 9.78
CA SER A 105 -14.87 -10.76 11.08
C SER A 105 -14.60 -9.52 11.95
N THR A 106 -13.52 -8.78 11.65
CA THR A 106 -13.13 -7.55 12.37
C THR A 106 -13.64 -6.28 11.72
N ILE A 107 -14.21 -6.38 10.50
CA ILE A 107 -14.77 -5.24 9.78
C ILE A 107 -16.14 -4.92 10.37
N GLY A 108 -16.38 -3.63 10.65
CA GLY A 108 -17.63 -3.13 11.23
C GLY A 108 -18.88 -3.43 10.40
N PRO A 109 -20.08 -3.07 10.90
CA PRO A 109 -21.35 -3.40 10.28
C PRO A 109 -21.36 -3.05 8.79
N ARG A 110 -21.57 -4.06 7.95
CA ARG A 110 -21.69 -3.88 6.50
C ARG A 110 -23.16 -3.63 6.18
N PRO A 111 -23.49 -2.57 5.40
CA PRO A 111 -24.79 -2.53 4.75
C PRO A 111 -24.94 -3.81 3.94
N ILE A 112 -25.99 -4.58 4.20
CA ILE A 112 -26.29 -5.80 3.44
C ILE A 112 -26.53 -5.35 2.00
N GLN A 113 -25.57 -5.58 1.12
CA GLN A 113 -25.76 -5.36 -0.31
C GLN A 113 -26.37 -6.64 -0.88
N SER A 114 -27.43 -6.50 -1.68
CA SER A 114 -28.13 -7.61 -2.35
C SER A 114 -27.28 -8.39 -3.37
N ARG A 115 -26.01 -8.00 -3.52
CA ARG A 115 -24.97 -8.65 -4.33
C ARG A 115 -23.83 -9.13 -3.42
N ASP A 116 -24.16 -9.90 -2.39
CA ASP A 116 -23.15 -10.64 -1.63
C ASP A 116 -22.70 -11.81 -2.51
N CYS A 117 -21.80 -11.50 -3.43
CA CYS A 117 -21.16 -12.47 -4.30
C CYS A 117 -20.15 -13.25 -3.45
N GLU A 118 -20.62 -14.14 -2.57
CA GLU A 118 -19.81 -15.21 -1.99
C GLU A 118 -19.42 -16.21 -3.10
N ALA A 119 -18.73 -15.74 -4.13
CA ALA A 119 -18.00 -16.62 -5.01
C ALA A 119 -16.85 -17.21 -4.20
N ASN A 120 -16.45 -18.45 -4.51
CA ASN A 120 -15.17 -19.01 -4.08
C ASN A 120 -14.05 -18.21 -4.76
N ILE A 121 -13.80 -16.99 -4.31
CA ILE A 121 -12.78 -16.10 -4.83
C ILE A 121 -11.47 -16.53 -4.19
N SER A 122 -10.66 -17.29 -4.93
CA SER A 122 -9.22 -17.31 -4.69
C SER A 122 -8.66 -15.99 -5.22
N GLY A 123 -8.20 -15.13 -4.34
CA GLY A 123 -7.48 -13.92 -4.74
C GLY A 123 -6.14 -14.31 -5.36
N PRO A 124 -5.47 -13.36 -6.03
CA PRO A 124 -4.08 -13.56 -6.40
C PRO A 124 -3.26 -13.90 -5.14
N ASP A 125 -2.37 -14.88 -5.24
CA ASP A 125 -1.44 -15.20 -4.16
C ASP A 125 -0.45 -14.04 -3.96
N ASP A 126 0.22 -14.03 -2.81
CA ASP A 126 1.11 -12.93 -2.42
C ASP A 126 2.28 -12.72 -3.40
N THR A 127 2.72 -13.79 -4.09
CA THR A 127 3.75 -13.71 -5.12
C THR A 127 3.22 -12.94 -6.33
N THR A 128 1.99 -13.24 -6.76
CA THR A 128 1.34 -12.55 -7.87
C THR A 128 1.12 -11.07 -7.57
N ILE A 129 0.64 -10.73 -6.37
CA ILE A 129 0.52 -9.32 -5.92
C ILE A 129 1.90 -8.66 -5.89
N GLY A 130 2.90 -9.39 -5.39
CA GLY A 130 4.31 -9.01 -5.39
C GLY A 130 4.81 -8.55 -6.75
N THR A 131 4.69 -9.44 -7.74
CA THR A 131 5.12 -9.21 -9.13
C THR A 131 4.37 -8.05 -9.77
N VAL A 132 3.03 -7.97 -9.62
CA VAL A 132 2.26 -6.86 -10.21
C VAL A 132 2.69 -5.51 -9.65
N MET A 133 2.93 -5.44 -8.33
CA MET A 133 3.42 -4.21 -7.70
C MET A 133 4.83 -3.86 -8.18
N GLU A 134 5.74 -4.81 -8.26
CA GLU A 134 7.11 -4.59 -8.75
C GLU A 134 7.13 -4.09 -10.21
N GLU A 135 6.36 -4.73 -11.09
CA GLU A 135 6.20 -4.32 -12.49
C GLU A 135 5.51 -2.94 -12.61
N THR A 136 4.56 -2.64 -11.73
CA THR A 136 3.90 -1.31 -11.72
C THR A 136 4.89 -0.23 -11.30
N LEU A 137 5.77 -0.51 -10.34
CA LEU A 137 6.77 0.44 -9.86
C LEU A 137 7.88 0.70 -10.86
N SER A 138 8.32 -0.32 -11.61
CA SER A 138 9.34 -0.16 -12.66
C SER A 138 8.89 0.80 -13.77
N ILE A 139 7.57 0.89 -14.01
CA ILE A 139 6.99 1.84 -14.97
C ILE A 139 7.09 3.28 -14.45
N ILE A 140 6.98 3.50 -13.14
CA ILE A 140 7.10 4.84 -12.54
C ILE A 140 8.55 5.35 -12.66
N GLU A 141 9.55 4.47 -12.73
CA GLU A 141 10.98 4.82 -12.89
C GLU A 141 11.34 5.36 -14.29
N MET A 142 10.41 5.37 -15.24
CA MET A 142 10.63 5.94 -16.57
C MET A 142 10.63 7.47 -16.52
N ASN A 143 11.82 8.03 -16.31
CA ASN A 143 12.09 9.45 -16.47
C ASN A 143 11.66 9.93 -17.86
N ASP A 144 10.74 10.91 -17.87
CA ASP A 144 10.49 11.95 -18.89
C ASP A 144 9.04 12.07 -19.40
N ASN A 145 8.09 11.22 -18.99
CA ASN A 145 6.66 11.43 -19.27
C ASN A 145 5.79 10.76 -18.20
N ALA A 146 4.71 11.40 -17.75
CA ALA A 146 3.73 10.79 -16.87
C ALA A 146 3.15 9.52 -17.53
N PRO A 147 3.50 8.31 -17.06
CA PRO A 147 3.10 7.09 -17.76
C PRO A 147 1.63 6.79 -17.42
N VAL A 148 0.79 6.65 -18.45
CA VAL A 148 -0.57 6.13 -18.30
C VAL A 148 -0.53 4.63 -18.59
N LEU A 149 -0.68 3.81 -17.54
CA LEU A 149 -0.81 2.35 -17.70
C LEU A 149 -2.29 1.98 -17.87
N VAL A 150 -2.60 1.34 -18.99
CA VAL A 150 -3.92 0.74 -19.23
C VAL A 150 -3.79 -0.77 -19.15
N LEU A 151 -4.40 -1.37 -18.13
CA LEU A 151 -4.50 -2.82 -17.99
C LEU A 151 -5.69 -3.32 -18.80
N CYS A 152 -5.39 -3.96 -19.94
CA CYS A 152 -6.40 -4.61 -20.78
C CYS A 152 -6.56 -6.08 -20.38
N GLY A 153 -7.81 -6.54 -20.33
CA GLY A 153 -8.12 -7.96 -20.17
C GLY A 153 -7.69 -8.80 -21.37
N ASP A 154 -7.35 -10.06 -21.12
CA ASP A 154 -7.04 -11.04 -22.16
C ASP A 154 -8.29 -11.27 -23.05
N SER A 155 -8.20 -10.81 -24.30
CA SER A 155 -9.26 -10.94 -25.30
C SER A 155 -9.65 -12.39 -25.60
N SER A 156 -8.77 -13.35 -25.33
CA SER A 156 -9.04 -14.77 -25.55
C SER A 156 -9.91 -15.41 -24.45
N LYS A 157 -10.06 -14.74 -23.29
CA LYS A 157 -10.84 -15.22 -22.15
C LYS A 157 -12.22 -14.59 -22.03
N GLY A 158 -12.67 -13.90 -23.08
CA GLY A 158 -13.97 -13.22 -23.14
C GLY A 158 -13.94 -11.83 -22.50
N SER A 159 -15.05 -11.09 -22.59
CA SER A 159 -15.12 -9.73 -22.06
C SER A 159 -14.80 -9.72 -20.57
N CYS A 160 -13.83 -8.91 -20.15
CA CYS A 160 -13.74 -8.48 -18.76
C CYS A 160 -15.10 -7.90 -18.38
N ARG A 161 -15.84 -8.59 -17.52
CA ARG A 161 -17.00 -7.99 -16.87
C ARG A 161 -16.45 -6.99 -15.88
N THR A 162 -16.51 -5.72 -16.23
CA THR A 162 -16.38 -4.63 -15.26
C THR A 162 -17.40 -4.89 -14.15
N LEU A 163 -16.92 -4.88 -12.90
CA LEU A 163 -17.69 -5.05 -11.68
C LEU A 163 -18.78 -3.98 -11.54
#